data_AF-A0A3T1B4P9-F1
#
_entry.id   AF-A0A3T1B4P9-F1
#
_cell.length_a   1.000
_cell.length_b   1.000
_cell.length_c   1.000
_cell.angle_alpha   90.00
_cell.angle_beta   90.00
_cell.angle_gamma   90.00
#
_symmetry.space_group_name_H-M   'P 1'
#
loop_
_entity.id
_entity.type
_entity.pdbx_description
1 polymer ?
#
loop_
_entity_poly.entity_id
_entity_poly.type
_entity_poly.pdbx_seq_one_letter_code
_entity_poly.pdbx_strand_id
1 'polypeptide(L)'
;MTTVCSEVLGVVIEQFRAVVTTDPAGPGTREAAFATLTEALRATDVPGLIAFLWRALGGFDKGDPRPRQIFQATFSRTSTELARELAVRNAGLDPLEAELLVSSLMHGTEVIAEHWLAATGAATGEPAQQLWRDLLDRLISSVKNGY
;
A
#
# COMPACT_ATOMS: atom_id res chain seq x y z
N MET A 1 -8.21 17.54 -14.71
CA MET A 1 -8.08 16.09 -14.47
C MET A 1 -7.02 15.74 -13.42
N THR A 2 -5.94 16.52 -13.29
CA THR A 2 -4.87 16.33 -12.28
C THR A 2 -5.30 16.54 -10.83
N THR A 3 -6.31 17.38 -10.57
CA THR A 3 -6.77 17.72 -9.22
C THR A 3 -7.45 16.53 -8.52
N VAL A 4 -8.35 15.82 -9.21
CA VAL A 4 -9.08 14.67 -8.66
C VAL A 4 -8.16 13.50 -8.32
N CYS A 5 -7.17 13.21 -9.18
CA CYS A 5 -6.14 12.24 -8.84
C CYS A 5 -5.37 12.68 -7.59
N SER A 6 -4.91 13.93 -7.53
CA SER A 6 -4.11 14.39 -6.38
C SER A 6 -4.90 14.38 -5.06
N GLU A 7 -6.18 14.75 -5.09
CA GLU A 7 -7.07 14.78 -3.91
C GLU A 7 -7.38 13.38 -3.38
N VAL A 8 -7.74 12.45 -4.27
CA VAL A 8 -8.05 11.07 -3.89
C VAL A 8 -6.81 10.40 -3.32
N LEU A 9 -5.65 10.63 -3.93
CA LEU A 9 -4.38 10.10 -3.45
C LEU A 9 -3.99 10.66 -2.09
N GLY A 10 -4.28 11.95 -1.86
CA GLY A 10 -4.15 12.55 -0.53
C GLY A 10 -4.98 11.82 0.51
N VAL A 11 -6.23 11.45 0.20
CA VAL A 11 -7.12 10.72 1.13
C VAL A 11 -6.60 9.32 1.45
N VAL A 12 -6.12 8.57 0.46
CA VAL A 12 -5.55 7.22 0.67
C VAL A 12 -4.30 7.28 1.54
N ILE A 13 -3.40 8.21 1.23
CA ILE A 13 -2.18 8.45 1.99
C ILE A 13 -2.53 8.85 3.42
N GLU A 14 -3.54 9.70 3.62
CA GLU A 14 -3.92 10.19 4.93
C GLU A 14 -4.61 9.12 5.80
N GLN A 15 -5.43 8.25 5.20
CA GLN A 15 -6.03 7.12 5.93
C GLN A 15 -4.96 6.13 6.39
N PHE A 16 -4.01 5.80 5.52
CA PHE A 16 -2.92 4.90 5.89
C PHE A 16 -1.99 5.54 6.92
N ARG A 17 -1.69 6.84 6.75
CA ARG A 17 -0.98 7.65 7.74
C ARG A 17 -1.70 7.58 9.09
N ALA A 18 -3.00 7.83 9.14
CA ALA A 18 -3.76 7.83 10.39
C ALA A 18 -3.58 6.53 11.18
N VAL A 19 -3.55 5.37 10.50
CA VAL A 19 -3.38 4.06 11.15
C VAL A 19 -1.93 3.82 11.60
N VAL A 20 -0.93 4.13 10.77
CA VAL A 20 0.50 3.98 11.11
C VAL A 20 0.92 4.95 12.23
N THR A 21 0.19 6.05 12.40
CA THR A 21 0.54 7.15 13.30
C THR A 21 -0.19 7.14 14.64
N THR A 22 -1.02 6.11 14.88
CA THR A 22 -1.86 5.98 16.07
C THR A 22 -1.05 5.79 17.37
N ASP A 23 0.14 5.19 17.30
CA ASP A 23 1.01 5.01 18.47
C ASP A 23 2.03 6.16 18.60
N PRO A 24 1.97 6.98 19.68
CA PRO A 24 2.86 8.12 19.87
C PRO A 24 4.29 7.75 20.28
N ALA A 25 4.56 6.53 20.76
CA ALA A 25 5.91 6.10 21.13
C ALA A 25 6.68 5.45 19.97
N GLY A 26 5.95 4.98 18.96
CA GLY A 26 6.50 4.20 17.85
C GLY A 26 6.88 2.77 18.30
N PRO A 27 6.83 1.79 17.39
CA PRO A 27 7.04 0.38 17.72
C PRO A 27 8.40 0.03 18.36
N GLY A 28 9.44 0.85 18.19
CA GLY A 28 10.73 0.70 18.87
C GLY A 28 11.60 -0.49 18.43
N THR A 29 11.03 -1.53 17.81
CA THR A 29 11.73 -2.68 17.21
C THR A 29 11.24 -2.96 15.79
N ARG A 30 12.05 -3.71 15.01
CA ARG A 30 11.69 -4.08 13.63
C ARG A 30 10.44 -4.96 13.59
N GLU A 31 10.29 -5.89 14.53
CA GLU A 31 9.12 -6.78 14.58
C GLU A 31 7.85 -6.02 14.93
N ALA A 32 7.93 -5.06 15.86
CA ALA A 32 6.79 -4.22 16.20
C ALA A 32 6.42 -3.30 15.02
N ALA A 33 7.42 -2.73 14.32
CA ALA A 33 7.18 -1.92 13.14
C ALA A 33 6.51 -2.73 12.02
N PHE A 34 6.97 -3.96 11.81
CA PHE A 34 6.33 -4.87 10.88
C PHE A 34 4.89 -5.18 11.29
N ALA A 35 4.65 -5.53 12.55
CA ALA A 35 3.30 -5.80 13.06
C ALA A 35 2.34 -4.62 12.81
N THR A 36 2.75 -3.39 13.20
CA THR A 36 1.97 -2.17 12.99
C THR A 36 1.65 -1.93 11.51
N LEU A 37 2.64 -2.05 10.62
CA LEU A 37 2.42 -1.85 9.18
C LEU A 37 1.47 -2.91 8.59
N THR A 38 1.62 -4.17 9.00
CA THR A 38 0.77 -5.25 8.48
C THR A 38 -0.65 -5.16 9.00
N GLU A 39 -0.86 -4.70 10.23
CA GLU A 39 -2.18 -4.38 10.76
C GLU A 39 -2.82 -3.22 9.99
N ALA A 40 -2.04 -2.15 9.71
CA ALA A 40 -2.51 -1.03 8.92
C ALA A 40 -2.96 -1.45 7.50
N LEU A 41 -2.19 -2.32 6.83
CA LEU A 41 -2.55 -2.87 5.52
C LEU A 41 -3.81 -3.73 5.57
N ARG A 42 -4.06 -4.45 6.67
CA ARG A 42 -5.26 -5.27 6.86
C ARG A 42 -6.51 -4.45 7.18
N ALA A 43 -6.36 -3.38 7.94
CA ALA A 43 -7.46 -2.50 8.32
C ALA A 43 -7.93 -1.59 7.18
N THR A 44 -7.05 -1.33 6.21
CA THR A 44 -7.33 -0.46 5.06
C THR A 44 -8.08 -1.22 3.96
N ASP A 45 -9.18 -0.67 3.44
CA ASP A 45 -9.84 -1.18 2.21
C ASP A 45 -9.06 -0.80 0.95
N VAL A 46 -7.84 -1.34 0.84
CA VAL A 46 -6.96 -1.10 -0.31
C VAL A 46 -7.63 -1.50 -1.64
N PRO A 47 -8.36 -2.63 -1.76
CA PRO A 47 -9.11 -2.96 -2.98
C PRO A 47 -10.13 -1.90 -3.39
N GLY A 48 -10.87 -1.34 -2.43
CA GLY A 48 -11.81 -0.25 -2.68
C GLY A 48 -11.13 0.99 -3.24
N LEU A 49 -9.99 1.37 -2.68
CA LEU A 49 -9.20 2.53 -3.11
C LEU A 49 -8.60 2.32 -4.51
N ILE A 50 -8.06 1.13 -4.77
CA ILE A 50 -7.55 0.75 -6.09
C ILE A 50 -8.68 0.78 -7.12
N ALA A 51 -9.84 0.20 -6.80
CA ALA A 51 -10.97 0.16 -7.71
C ALA A 51 -11.57 1.55 -7.98
N PHE A 52 -11.58 2.43 -6.97
CA PHE A 52 -11.93 3.83 -7.13
C PHE A 52 -10.98 4.52 -8.12
N LEU A 53 -9.66 4.40 -7.91
CA LEU A 53 -8.65 5.02 -8.78
C LEU A 53 -8.70 4.46 -10.21
N TRP A 54 -8.86 3.14 -10.35
CA TRP A 54 -8.99 2.47 -11.63
C TRP A 54 -10.19 3.02 -12.43
N ARG A 55 -11.34 3.21 -11.78
CA ARG A 55 -12.55 3.79 -12.41
C ARG A 55 -12.34 5.27 -12.76
N ALA A 56 -11.75 6.04 -11.86
CA ALA A 56 -11.46 7.46 -12.08
C ALA A 56 -10.53 7.69 -13.29
N LEU A 57 -9.63 6.75 -13.56
CA LEU A 57 -8.71 6.78 -14.70
C LEU A 57 -9.29 6.18 -15.99
N GLY A 58 -10.54 5.71 -15.99
CA GLY A 58 -11.19 5.10 -17.16
C GLY A 58 -10.75 3.66 -17.44
N GLY A 59 -10.14 2.99 -16.46
CA GLY A 59 -9.55 1.67 -16.60
C GLY A 59 -8.14 1.66 -17.20
N PHE A 60 -7.52 0.49 -17.23
CA PHE A 60 -6.15 0.29 -17.76
C PHE A 60 -6.20 -0.33 -19.15
N ASP A 61 -6.86 0.36 -20.06
CA ASP A 61 -7.05 -0.11 -21.42
C ASP A 61 -5.71 -0.31 -22.14
N LYS A 62 -5.61 -1.33 -23.01
CA LYS A 62 -4.31 -1.74 -23.61
C LYS A 62 -3.73 -0.70 -24.57
N GLY A 63 -4.55 0.23 -25.06
CA GLY A 63 -4.17 1.27 -26.01
C GLY A 63 -3.54 2.52 -25.38
N ASP A 64 -3.65 2.69 -24.05
CA ASP A 64 -3.11 3.86 -23.34
C ASP A 64 -2.36 3.44 -22.07
N PRO A 65 -1.02 3.54 -22.04
CA PRO A 65 -0.25 3.18 -20.86
C PRO A 65 -0.35 4.20 -19.72
N ARG A 66 -0.85 5.42 -19.96
CA ARG A 66 -0.81 6.52 -18.99
C ARG A 66 -1.57 6.22 -17.70
N PRO A 67 -2.80 5.67 -17.70
CA PRO A 67 -3.51 5.28 -16.47
C PRO A 67 -2.70 4.37 -15.57
N ARG A 68 -2.06 3.35 -16.15
CA ARG A 68 -1.21 2.40 -15.42
C ARG A 68 0.03 3.08 -14.83
N GLN A 69 0.69 3.93 -15.62
CA GLN A 69 1.86 4.68 -15.16
C GLN A 69 1.52 5.65 -14.02
N ILE A 70 0.36 6.33 -14.09
CA ILE A 70 -0.13 7.20 -13.02
C ILE A 70 -0.40 6.38 -11.76
N PHE A 71 -1.01 5.20 -11.89
CA PHE A 71 -1.28 4.30 -10.79
C PHE A 71 0.00 3.77 -10.11
N GLN A 72 0.99 3.33 -10.88
CA GLN A 72 2.29 2.87 -10.36
C GLN A 72 3.08 4.01 -9.69
N ALA A 73 3.18 5.16 -10.37
CA ALA A 73 3.87 6.34 -9.83
C ALA A 73 3.24 6.83 -8.52
N THR A 74 1.93 6.70 -8.41
CA THR A 74 1.19 6.96 -7.18
C THR A 74 1.61 6.01 -6.07
N PHE A 75 1.57 4.70 -6.32
CA PHE A 75 1.92 3.70 -5.32
C PHE A 75 3.35 3.92 -4.83
N SER A 76 4.30 4.11 -5.74
CA SER A 76 5.71 4.39 -5.44
C SER A 76 5.89 5.67 -4.60
N ARG A 77 5.17 6.76 -4.91
CA ARG A 77 5.23 8.00 -4.13
C ARG A 77 4.68 7.79 -2.71
N THR A 78 3.52 7.16 -2.58
CA THR A 78 2.93 6.83 -1.26
C THR A 78 3.89 5.99 -0.43
N SER A 79 4.54 5.01 -1.07
CA SER A 79 5.54 4.15 -0.43
C SER A 79 6.71 4.95 0.15
N THR A 80 7.21 5.92 -0.62
CA THR A 80 8.34 6.76 -0.23
C THR A 80 7.99 7.68 0.95
N GLU A 81 6.81 8.31 0.92
CA GLU A 81 6.35 9.17 2.03
C GLU A 81 6.14 8.37 3.32
N LEU A 82 5.55 7.18 3.22
CA LEU A 82 5.36 6.29 4.37
C LEU A 82 6.68 5.80 4.95
N ALA A 83 7.67 5.49 4.11
CA ALA A 83 9.00 5.07 4.56
C ALA A 83 9.66 6.19 5.36
N ARG A 84 9.58 7.42 4.84
CA ARG A 84 10.10 8.62 5.50
C ARG A 84 9.42 8.87 6.84
N GLU A 85 8.11 8.74 6.91
CA GLU A 85 7.36 8.96 8.16
C GLU A 85 7.64 7.91 9.22
N LEU A 86 7.75 6.64 8.81
CA LEU A 86 8.11 5.57 9.71
C LEU A 86 9.53 5.75 10.25
N ALA A 87 10.48 6.16 9.40
CA ALA A 87 11.85 6.46 9.81
C ALA A 87 11.92 7.64 10.80
N VAL A 88 11.15 8.72 10.56
CA VAL A 88 11.09 9.89 11.47
C VAL A 88 10.50 9.51 12.84
N ARG A 89 9.51 8.62 12.88
CA ARG A 89 8.80 8.26 14.11
C ARG A 89 9.48 7.17 14.93
N ASN A 90 10.35 6.37 14.31
CA ASN A 90 11.03 5.27 14.97
C ASN A 90 12.51 5.60 15.20
N ALA A 91 12.79 6.60 16.06
CA ALA A 91 14.15 7.00 16.39
C ALA A 91 15.01 5.88 17.03
N GLY A 92 14.38 4.81 17.53
CA GLY A 92 15.05 3.62 18.05
C GLY A 92 15.29 2.50 17.01
N LEU A 93 14.73 2.63 15.81
CA LEU A 93 14.93 1.67 14.72
C LEU A 93 16.09 2.15 13.85
N ASP A 94 16.96 1.24 13.43
CA ASP A 94 18.02 1.58 12.48
C ASP A 94 17.39 2.14 11.18
N PRO A 95 17.87 3.29 10.66
CA PRO A 95 17.26 3.94 9.50
C PRO A 95 17.22 3.05 8.24
N LEU A 96 18.26 2.26 7.99
CA LEU A 96 18.31 1.35 6.85
C LEU A 96 17.28 0.23 7.02
N GLU A 97 17.18 -0.35 8.22
CA GLU A 97 16.19 -1.38 8.55
C GLU A 97 14.75 -0.88 8.37
N ALA A 98 14.48 0.37 8.76
CA ALA A 98 13.18 1.02 8.56
C ALA A 98 12.85 1.17 7.07
N GLU A 99 13.80 1.67 6.28
CA GLU A 99 13.63 1.90 4.84
C GLU A 99 13.45 0.59 4.08
N LEU A 100 14.24 -0.44 4.39
CA LEU A 100 14.13 -1.77 3.80
C LEU A 100 12.76 -2.39 4.09
N LEU A 101 12.27 -2.28 5.33
CA LEU A 101 10.99 -2.83 5.74
C LEU A 101 9.83 -2.21 4.96
N VAL A 102 9.77 -0.86 4.92
CA VAL A 102 8.69 -0.16 4.23
C VAL A 102 8.77 -0.39 2.73
N SER A 103 9.98 -0.30 2.16
CA SER A 103 10.17 -0.55 0.72
C SER A 103 9.71 -1.95 0.34
N SER A 104 10.04 -2.97 1.13
CA SER A 104 9.62 -4.36 0.85
C SER A 104 8.11 -4.54 0.89
N LEU A 105 7.45 -4.02 1.93
CA LEU A 105 6.00 -4.14 2.08
C LEU A 105 5.24 -3.37 0.99
N MET A 106 5.70 -2.17 0.67
CA MET A 106 4.98 -1.31 -0.25
C MET A 106 5.13 -1.74 -1.71
N HIS A 107 6.35 -2.08 -2.15
CA HIS A 107 6.52 -2.66 -3.49
C HIS A 107 5.84 -4.02 -3.60
N GLY A 108 5.85 -4.83 -2.52
CA GLY A 108 5.07 -6.06 -2.48
C GLY A 108 3.57 -5.81 -2.61
N THR A 109 3.06 -4.73 -2.01
CA THR A 109 1.64 -4.32 -2.11
C THR A 109 1.28 -3.91 -3.53
N GLU A 110 2.18 -3.20 -4.23
CA GLU A 110 2.02 -2.86 -5.65
C GLU A 110 1.91 -4.14 -6.51
N VAL A 111 2.80 -5.11 -6.31
CA VAL A 111 2.78 -6.38 -7.04
C VAL A 111 1.45 -7.12 -6.84
N ILE A 112 0.99 -7.27 -5.61
CA ILE A 112 -0.29 -7.96 -5.36
C ILE A 112 -1.50 -7.16 -5.88
N ALA A 113 -1.43 -5.83 -5.92
CA ALA A 113 -2.46 -4.98 -6.53
C ALA A 113 -2.60 -5.23 -8.03
N GLU A 114 -1.48 -5.39 -8.75
CA GLU A 114 -1.51 -5.75 -10.17
C GLU A 114 -2.13 -7.13 -10.40
N HIS A 115 -1.74 -8.13 -9.60
CA HIS A 115 -2.31 -9.48 -9.68
C HIS A 115 -3.81 -9.48 -9.38
N TRP A 116 -4.23 -8.75 -8.35
CA TRP A 116 -5.63 -8.61 -7.98
C TRP A 116 -6.43 -7.94 -9.11
N LEU A 117 -5.94 -6.83 -9.65
CA LEU A 117 -6.59 -6.12 -10.77
C LEU A 117 -6.72 -6.99 -12.01
N ALA A 118 -5.67 -7.75 -12.35
CA ALA A 118 -5.68 -8.65 -13.49
C ALA A 118 -6.73 -9.77 -13.34
N ALA A 119 -6.93 -10.27 -12.11
CA ALA A 119 -7.88 -11.34 -11.84
C ALA A 119 -9.33 -10.86 -11.69
N THR A 120 -9.55 -9.65 -11.17
CA THR A 120 -10.89 -9.17 -10.78
C THR A 120 -11.45 -8.09 -11.70
N GLY A 121 -10.62 -7.44 -12.51
CA GLY A 121 -11.04 -6.26 -13.27
C GLY A 121 -11.55 -5.12 -12.37
N ALA A 122 -10.95 -4.97 -11.18
CA ALA A 122 -11.37 -3.99 -10.16
C ALA A 122 -12.78 -4.24 -9.56
N ALA A 123 -13.29 -5.47 -9.61
CA ALA A 123 -14.48 -5.85 -8.86
C ALA A 123 -14.21 -5.79 -7.35
N THR A 124 -15.16 -5.27 -6.56
CA THR A 124 -15.02 -5.10 -5.09
C THR A 124 -15.94 -6.00 -4.29
N GLY A 125 -16.51 -7.04 -4.92
CA GLY A 125 -17.35 -8.03 -4.25
C GLY A 125 -16.55 -8.95 -3.32
N GLU A 126 -17.27 -9.75 -2.54
CA GLU A 126 -16.68 -10.65 -1.53
C GLU A 126 -15.58 -11.59 -2.08
N PRO A 127 -15.72 -12.22 -3.27
CA PRO A 127 -14.65 -13.05 -3.83
C PRO A 127 -13.37 -12.25 -4.15
N ALA A 128 -13.51 -11.01 -4.63
CA ALA A 128 -12.37 -10.14 -4.91
C ALA A 128 -11.70 -9.67 -3.61
N GLN A 129 -12.49 -9.37 -2.58
CA GLN A 129 -11.98 -9.03 -1.25
C GLN A 129 -11.24 -10.21 -0.61
N GLN A 130 -11.74 -11.45 -0.80
CA GLN A 130 -11.04 -12.65 -0.32
C GLN A 130 -9.70 -12.83 -1.04
N LEU A 131 -9.67 -12.70 -2.37
CA LEU A 131 -8.42 -12.78 -3.14
C LEU A 131 -7.37 -11.77 -2.65
N TRP A 132 -7.78 -10.54 -2.34
CA TRP A 132 -6.88 -9.55 -1.77
C TRP A 132 -6.27 -10.00 -0.44
N ARG A 133 -7.11 -10.48 0.49
CA ARG A 133 -6.65 -10.99 1.79
C ARG A 133 -5.63 -12.12 1.62
N ASP A 134 -5.92 -13.06 0.72
CA ASP A 134 -5.03 -14.20 0.45
C ASP A 134 -3.68 -13.75 -0.13
N LEU A 135 -3.69 -12.77 -1.04
CA LEU A 135 -2.46 -12.20 -1.60
C LEU A 135 -1.66 -11.41 -0.56
N LEU A 136 -2.34 -10.63 0.29
CA LEU A 136 -1.72 -9.88 1.37
C LEU A 136 -1.10 -10.81 2.42
N ASP A 137 -1.77 -11.90 2.79
CA ASP A 137 -1.23 -12.92 3.70
C ASP A 137 0.04 -13.56 3.17
N ARG A 138 0.08 -13.86 1.86
CA ARG A 138 1.27 -14.38 1.18
C ARG A 138 2.41 -13.38 1.18
N LEU A 139 2.13 -12.10 0.89
CA LEU A 139 3.12 -11.03 0.95
C LEU A 139 3.72 -10.92 2.36
N ILE A 140 2.87 -10.79 3.37
CA ILE A 140 3.28 -10.66 4.77
C ILE A 140 4.15 -11.84 5.19
N SER A 141 3.73 -13.07 4.86
CA SER A 141 4.49 -14.27 5.18
C SER A 141 5.87 -14.30 4.49
N SER A 142 5.94 -13.88 3.22
CA SER A 142 7.19 -13.80 2.45
C SER A 142 8.17 -12.81 3.06
N VAL A 143 7.70 -11.59 3.38
CA VAL A 143 8.54 -10.54 3.97
C VAL A 143 9.00 -10.91 5.38
N LYS A 144 8.13 -11.52 6.18
CA LYS A 144 8.45 -11.95 7.55
C LYS A 144 9.55 -13.01 7.59
N ASN A 145 9.50 -13.97 6.67
CA ASN A 145 10.39 -15.13 6.69
C ASN A 145 11.65 -14.93 5.85
N GLY A 146 11.69 -13.93 4.96
CA GLY A 146 12.89 -13.62 4.17
C GLY A 146 13.34 -14.74 3.23
N TYR A 147 12.38 -15.59 2.81
CA TYR A 147 12.51 -16.90 2.11
C TYR A 147 12.69 -18.12 3.02
#